data_AF-A0A3S0ZCX5-F1
#
_entry.id   AF-A0A3S0ZCX5-F1
#
_cell.length_a   1.000
_cell.length_b   1.000
_cell.length_c   1.000
_cell.angle_alpha   90.00
_cell.angle_beta   90.00
_cell.angle_gamma   90.00
#
_symmetry.space_group_name_H-M   'P 1'
#
loop_
_entity.id
_entity.type
_entity.pdbx_description
1 polymer ?
#
loop_
_entity_poly.entity_id
_entity_poly.type
_entity_poly.pdbx_seq_one_letter_code
_entity_poly.pdbx_strand_id
1 'polypeptide(L)'
;SFLFSEDPYVRLWKVWVEKFYLTDFWFKSFDDPKVLTAICKPHVTFPEFLSTIASKKYLDNPASLNTYWRPQSKLCDICSLSPTFVGKMETFEEDTRCILKMTNYTWAVIPEDKRGLNHLSTLALSMAPFKHRPSALRGMRTLAQENFARWTSDPLVRDCITLTDLVKRLWSAFQSLGYLPTRTAVPPYLLGKTIEEINVEMILVECVLAMRHWPGSTARAKQYLRENEFRNTVAKAYTNVGTELLAKLQALYSEDFQTLDYKPQPLDMYFERYLSDDS
;
A
#
# COMPACT_ATOMS: atom_id res chain seq x y z
N SER A 1 -13.54 -22.37 2.01
CA SER A 1 -13.08 -21.14 2.69
C SER A 1 -11.78 -20.67 2.04
N PHE A 2 -11.50 -19.36 2.07
CA PHE A 2 -10.33 -18.76 1.43
C PHE A 2 -9.56 -17.91 2.44
N LEU A 3 -8.24 -17.94 2.39
CA LEU A 3 -7.35 -17.03 3.09
C LEU A 3 -6.37 -16.44 2.09
N PHE A 4 -6.25 -15.11 2.08
CA PHE A 4 -5.20 -14.42 1.33
C PHE A 4 -4.37 -13.60 2.30
N SER A 5 -3.06 -13.77 2.22
CA SER A 5 -2.09 -13.03 3.00
C SER A 5 -1.19 -12.18 2.11
N GLU A 6 -0.54 -11.20 2.70
CA GLU A 6 0.48 -10.38 2.05
C GLU A 6 1.81 -10.56 2.79
N ASP A 7 2.92 -10.42 2.07
CA ASP A 7 4.26 -10.46 2.69
C ASP A 7 4.34 -9.45 3.85
N PRO A 8 4.78 -9.87 5.06
CA PRO A 8 4.85 -8.98 6.22
C PRO A 8 5.58 -7.66 5.96
N TYR A 9 6.66 -7.68 5.18
CA TYR A 9 7.44 -6.47 4.89
C TYR A 9 6.69 -5.51 3.97
N VAL A 10 6.03 -6.06 2.95
CA VAL A 10 5.19 -5.31 2.00
C VAL A 10 4.00 -4.69 2.72
N ARG A 11 3.32 -5.48 3.55
CA ARG A 11 2.16 -5.01 4.32
C ARG A 11 2.52 -3.85 5.24
N LEU A 12 3.62 -3.96 5.99
CA LEU A 12 4.10 -2.90 6.87
C LEU A 12 4.42 -1.62 6.09
N TRP A 13 5.05 -1.73 4.92
CA TRP A 13 5.30 -0.58 4.05
C TRP A 13 4.02 0.09 3.58
N LYS A 14 3.06 -0.68 3.04
CA LYS A 14 1.77 -0.13 2.57
C LYS A 14 1.01 0.56 3.68
N VAL A 15 0.92 -0.08 4.85
CA VAL A 15 0.29 0.50 6.04
C VAL A 15 0.98 1.80 6.43
N TRP A 16 2.30 1.85 6.44
CA TRP A 16 3.02 3.09 6.74
C TRP A 16 2.65 4.21 5.76
N VAL A 17 2.67 3.91 4.45
CA VAL A 17 2.32 4.89 3.41
C VAL A 17 0.87 5.38 3.57
N GLU A 18 -0.09 4.45 3.69
CA GLU A 18 -1.51 4.78 3.71
C GLU A 18 -1.98 5.41 5.01
N LYS A 19 -1.36 5.05 6.14
CA LYS A 19 -1.83 5.46 7.46
C LYS A 19 -1.02 6.59 8.08
N PHE A 20 0.30 6.63 7.84
CA PHE A 20 1.21 7.57 8.51
C PHE A 20 1.83 8.59 7.58
N TYR A 21 2.20 8.19 6.37
CA TYR A 21 2.67 9.16 5.36
C TYR A 21 1.50 10.00 4.85
N LEU A 22 0.35 9.35 4.61
CA LEU A 22 -0.95 9.98 4.48
C LEU A 22 -1.57 10.24 5.87
N THR A 23 -2.64 11.04 5.91
CA THR A 23 -3.08 11.71 7.15
C THR A 23 -4.00 10.88 8.05
N ASP A 24 -4.17 9.58 7.79
CA ASP A 24 -5.23 8.80 8.45
C ASP A 24 -4.98 8.58 9.95
N PHE A 25 -3.74 8.37 10.37
CA PHE A 25 -3.39 8.04 11.76
C PHE A 25 -2.67 9.16 12.53
N TRP A 26 -2.56 10.38 11.99
CA TRP A 26 -1.83 11.46 12.67
C TRP A 26 -2.41 11.83 14.04
N PHE A 27 -3.73 11.74 14.17
CA PHE A 27 -4.48 12.13 15.36
C PHE A 27 -5.21 10.97 16.02
N LYS A 28 -5.06 9.76 15.48
CA LYS A 28 -5.58 8.55 16.11
C LYS A 28 -4.53 8.11 17.12
N SER A 29 -4.91 8.03 18.39
CA SER A 29 -4.00 7.63 19.45
C SER A 29 -3.31 6.31 19.09
N PHE A 30 -1.99 6.34 18.93
CA PHE A 30 -1.21 5.19 19.35
C PHE A 30 -1.46 5.02 20.84
N ASP A 31 -1.62 3.78 21.31
CA ASP A 31 -1.59 3.48 22.74
C ASP A 31 -0.21 3.76 23.38
N ASP A 32 0.69 4.46 22.68
CA ASP A 32 1.95 4.97 23.18
C ASP A 32 1.99 6.51 23.05
N PRO A 33 1.84 7.24 24.17
CA PRO A 33 1.87 8.71 24.18
C PRO A 33 3.22 9.32 23.76
N LYS A 34 4.32 8.54 23.69
CA LYS A 34 5.62 9.06 23.23
C LYS A 34 5.67 9.33 21.72
N VAL A 35 4.77 8.73 20.94
CA VAL A 35 4.66 9.00 19.49
C VAL A 35 3.86 10.30 19.23
N LEU A 36 3.06 10.75 20.21
CA LEU A 36 1.99 11.75 20.04
C LEU A 36 2.31 13.18 20.52
N THR A 37 3.56 13.51 20.88
CA THR A 37 3.86 14.78 21.56
C THR A 37 4.06 16.01 20.66
N ALA A 38 3.80 15.92 19.35
CA ALA A 38 3.71 17.12 18.51
C ALA A 38 2.48 17.07 17.62
N ILE A 39 1.63 18.09 17.75
CA ILE A 39 0.30 18.27 17.14
C ILE A 39 0.36 18.10 15.61
N CYS A 40 1.52 18.35 15.01
CA CYS A 40 1.79 18.02 13.62
C CYS A 40 3.09 17.23 13.55
N LYS A 41 3.03 15.89 13.51
CA LYS A 41 4.14 15.08 12.99
C LYS A 41 3.82 14.55 11.59
N PRO A 42 3.97 15.39 10.54
CA PRO A 42 3.92 14.94 9.13
C PRO A 42 5.00 13.91 8.73
N HIS A 43 5.78 13.39 9.69
CA HIS A 43 7.12 12.84 9.49
C HIS A 43 7.43 11.64 10.40
N VAL A 44 6.44 10.85 10.85
CA VAL A 44 6.77 9.53 11.39
C VAL A 44 7.49 8.77 10.29
N THR A 45 8.80 8.61 10.45
CA THR A 45 9.63 7.90 9.47
C THR A 45 9.29 6.42 9.51
N PHE A 46 9.56 5.74 8.41
CA PHE A 46 9.32 4.30 8.36
C PHE A 46 10.05 3.51 9.46
N PRO A 47 11.34 3.80 9.78
CA PRO A 47 12.01 3.18 10.92
C PRO A 47 11.37 3.47 12.28
N GLU A 48 10.88 4.69 12.53
CA GLU A 48 10.19 5.03 13.79
C GLU A 48 8.86 4.26 13.94
N PHE A 49 8.12 4.13 12.84
CA PHE A 49 6.91 3.30 12.80
C PHE A 49 7.22 1.85 13.13
N LEU A 50 8.24 1.27 12.49
CA LEU A 50 8.67 -0.10 12.75
C LEU A 50 9.16 -0.29 14.19
N SER A 51 9.92 0.67 14.73
CA SER A 51 10.39 0.66 16.13
C SER A 51 9.22 0.63 17.12
N THR A 52 8.15 1.37 16.83
CA THR A 52 6.93 1.37 17.63
C THR A 52 6.27 -0.01 17.64
N ILE A 53 6.14 -0.64 16.47
CA ILE A 53 5.55 -1.98 16.31
C ILE A 53 6.41 -3.05 16.98
N ALA A 54 7.73 -2.95 16.88
CA ALA A 54 8.69 -3.87 17.47
C ALA A 54 9.04 -3.53 18.93
N SER A 55 8.24 -2.69 19.59
CA SER A 55 8.45 -2.37 21.00
C SER A 55 8.17 -3.58 21.90
N LYS A 56 8.78 -3.59 23.09
CA LYS A 56 8.62 -4.68 24.06
C LYS A 56 7.15 -4.99 24.36
N LYS A 57 6.31 -3.96 24.47
CA LYS A 57 4.86 -4.08 24.68
C LYS A 57 4.21 -5.05 23.69
N TYR A 58 4.55 -4.94 22.41
CA TYR A 58 3.93 -5.73 21.35
C TYR A 58 4.67 -7.04 21.08
N LEU A 59 5.97 -7.13 21.40
CA LEU A 59 6.67 -8.42 21.42
C LEU A 59 6.10 -9.35 22.50
N ASP A 60 5.81 -8.80 23.68
CA ASP A 60 5.24 -9.56 24.81
C ASP A 60 3.74 -9.87 24.60
N ASN A 61 3.02 -9.00 23.88
CA ASN A 61 1.60 -9.20 23.56
C ASN A 61 1.26 -8.78 22.11
N PRO A 62 1.57 -9.61 21.10
CA PRO A 62 1.31 -9.30 19.70
C PRO A 62 -0.17 -9.11 19.37
N ALA A 63 -1.08 -9.72 20.15
CA ALA A 63 -2.52 -9.59 19.95
C ALA A 63 -3.04 -8.18 20.25
N SER A 64 -2.28 -7.36 21.00
CA SER A 64 -2.63 -5.95 21.27
C SER A 64 -2.28 -5.01 20.12
N LEU A 65 -1.56 -5.46 19.08
CA LEU A 65 -1.28 -4.65 17.91
C LEU A 65 -2.57 -4.26 17.17
N ASN A 66 -2.58 -3.08 16.56
CA ASN A 66 -3.67 -2.65 15.71
C ASN A 66 -3.85 -3.62 14.53
N THR A 67 -5.09 -3.85 14.11
CA THR A 67 -5.43 -4.81 13.06
C THR A 67 -4.76 -4.54 11.72
N TYR A 68 -4.40 -3.29 11.40
CA TYR A 68 -3.73 -2.97 10.13
C TYR A 68 -2.32 -3.58 10.04
N TRP A 69 -1.59 -3.66 11.15
CA TRP A 69 -0.19 -4.15 11.21
C TRP A 69 0.02 -5.24 12.28
N ARG A 70 -1.04 -5.96 12.63
CA ARG A 70 -0.94 -7.17 13.46
C ARG A 70 -0.58 -8.36 12.56
N PRO A 71 0.34 -9.25 12.96
CA PRO A 71 0.61 -10.49 12.21
C PRO A 71 -0.67 -11.24 11.85
N GLN A 72 -0.74 -11.78 10.64
CA GLN A 72 -1.92 -12.44 10.11
C GLN A 72 -2.32 -13.65 10.97
N SER A 73 -1.34 -14.42 11.44
CA SER A 73 -1.50 -15.50 12.41
C SER A 73 -2.19 -15.08 13.72
N LYS A 74 -2.11 -13.79 14.09
CA LYS A 74 -2.78 -13.23 15.28
C LYS A 74 -4.10 -12.53 14.96
N LEU A 75 -4.42 -12.34 13.68
CA LEU A 75 -5.73 -11.87 13.22
C LEU A 75 -6.68 -13.04 12.98
N CYS A 76 -6.16 -14.12 12.41
CA CYS A 76 -6.87 -15.35 12.21
C CYS A 76 -5.97 -16.52 12.59
N ASP A 77 -6.48 -17.43 13.43
CA ASP A 77 -5.85 -18.72 13.64
C ASP A 77 -6.08 -19.58 12.38
N ILE A 78 -5.05 -19.66 11.54
CA ILE A 78 -5.08 -20.37 10.25
C ILE A 78 -5.34 -21.86 10.47
N CYS A 79 -4.79 -22.43 11.54
CA CYS A 79 -4.97 -23.83 11.91
C CYS A 79 -6.42 -24.12 12.27
N SER A 80 -7.04 -23.24 13.07
CA SER A 80 -8.47 -23.35 13.41
C SER A 80 -9.40 -23.05 12.22
N LEU A 81 -9.04 -22.12 11.34
CA LEU A 81 -9.85 -21.75 10.18
C LEU A 81 -9.89 -22.84 9.11
N SER A 82 -8.81 -23.64 9.00
CA SER A 82 -8.65 -24.72 8.01
C SER A 82 -9.11 -24.30 6.59
N PRO A 83 -8.50 -23.25 6.01
CA PRO A 83 -8.91 -22.72 4.71
C PRO A 83 -8.72 -23.76 3.60
N THR A 84 -9.70 -23.86 2.71
CA THR A 84 -9.61 -24.74 1.52
C THR A 84 -8.53 -24.26 0.56
N PHE A 85 -8.33 -22.94 0.47
CA PHE A 85 -7.29 -22.32 -0.34
C PHE A 85 -6.58 -21.24 0.46
N VAL A 86 -5.25 -21.28 0.43
CA VAL A 86 -4.37 -20.22 0.94
C VAL A 86 -3.67 -19.63 -0.28
N GLY A 87 -3.89 -18.34 -0.52
CA GLY A 87 -3.28 -17.58 -1.62
C GLY A 87 -2.47 -16.41 -1.12
N LYS A 88 -1.71 -15.81 -2.03
CA LYS A 88 -0.89 -14.63 -1.74
C LYS A 88 -1.48 -13.41 -2.45
N MET A 89 -1.50 -12.25 -1.80
CA MET A 89 -2.01 -11.01 -2.39
C MET A 89 -1.21 -10.60 -3.62
N GLU A 90 0.07 -11.00 -3.67
CA GLU A 90 0.98 -10.83 -4.80
C GLU A 90 0.55 -11.61 -6.06
N THR A 91 -0.17 -12.72 -5.88
CA THR A 91 -0.67 -13.60 -6.96
C THR A 91 -2.20 -13.67 -6.99
N PHE A 92 -2.87 -12.69 -6.37
CA PHE A 92 -4.32 -12.74 -6.14
C PHE A 92 -5.12 -12.98 -7.42
N GLU A 93 -4.73 -12.34 -8.53
CA GLU A 93 -5.45 -12.47 -9.80
C GLU A 93 -5.27 -13.86 -10.42
N GLU A 94 -4.05 -14.38 -10.45
CA GLU A 94 -3.78 -15.76 -10.92
C GLU A 94 -4.47 -16.80 -10.04
N ASP A 95 -4.35 -16.66 -8.72
CA ASP A 95 -4.93 -17.57 -7.73
C ASP A 95 -6.45 -17.57 -7.83
N THR A 96 -7.08 -16.39 -7.93
CA THR A 96 -8.53 -16.26 -8.10
C THR A 96 -9.01 -16.94 -9.38
N ARG A 97 -8.31 -16.74 -10.51
CA ARG A 97 -8.67 -17.43 -11.77
C ARG A 97 -8.53 -18.93 -11.65
N CYS A 98 -7.47 -19.41 -11.00
CA CYS A 98 -7.23 -20.84 -10.76
C CYS A 98 -8.36 -21.44 -9.91
N ILE A 99 -8.69 -20.81 -8.79
CA ILE A 99 -9.76 -21.21 -7.89
C ILE A 99 -11.11 -21.26 -8.61
N LEU A 100 -11.47 -20.22 -9.37
CA LEU A 100 -12.73 -20.17 -10.11
C LEU A 100 -12.83 -21.27 -11.17
N LYS A 101 -11.69 -21.62 -11.80
CA LYS A 101 -11.62 -22.76 -12.71
C LYS A 101 -11.81 -24.09 -11.99
N MET A 102 -11.15 -24.29 -10.85
CA MET A 102 -11.25 -25.51 -10.03
C MET A 102 -12.65 -25.72 -9.46
N THR A 103 -13.36 -24.64 -9.14
CA THR A 103 -14.68 -24.65 -8.51
C THR A 103 -15.84 -24.54 -9.51
N ASN A 104 -15.54 -24.53 -10.81
CA ASN A 104 -16.51 -24.37 -11.90
C ASN A 104 -17.36 -23.08 -11.81
N TYR A 105 -16.79 -22.01 -11.26
CA TYR A 105 -17.37 -20.67 -11.19
C TYR A 105 -16.71 -19.69 -12.16
N THR A 106 -16.18 -20.19 -13.29
CA THR A 106 -15.55 -19.34 -14.33
C THR A 106 -16.51 -18.28 -14.88
N TRP A 107 -17.82 -18.52 -14.82
CA TRP A 107 -18.86 -17.54 -15.18
C TRP A 107 -18.86 -16.30 -14.28
N ALA A 108 -18.36 -16.39 -13.05
CA ALA A 108 -18.26 -15.27 -12.11
C ALA A 108 -17.15 -14.28 -12.51
N VAL A 109 -16.22 -14.72 -13.38
CA VAL A 109 -15.33 -13.82 -14.13
C VAL A 109 -16.16 -13.11 -15.19
N ILE A 110 -17.07 -12.22 -14.78
CA ILE A 110 -17.79 -11.36 -15.70
C ILE A 110 -16.75 -10.38 -16.28
N PRO A 111 -16.53 -10.35 -17.61
CA PRO A 111 -15.76 -9.27 -18.22
C PRO A 111 -16.41 -7.95 -17.82
N GLU A 112 -15.64 -7.05 -17.21
CA GLU A 112 -16.14 -5.77 -16.66
C GLU A 112 -16.91 -4.90 -17.68
N ASP A 113 -16.81 -5.24 -18.97
CA ASP A 113 -17.57 -4.67 -20.09
C ASP A 113 -19.10 -4.67 -19.93
N LYS A 114 -19.68 -5.44 -19.00
CA LYS A 114 -21.15 -5.52 -18.83
C LYS A 114 -21.69 -4.88 -17.55
N ARG A 115 -20.85 -4.33 -16.67
CA ARG A 115 -21.30 -3.69 -15.42
C ARG A 115 -21.00 -2.18 -15.41
N GLY A 116 -21.72 -1.44 -16.26
CA GLY A 116 -22.09 -0.04 -15.97
C GLY A 116 -21.02 1.04 -16.15
N LEU A 117 -20.63 1.33 -17.39
CA LEU A 117 -19.94 2.57 -17.77
C LEU A 117 -20.86 3.55 -18.53
N ASN A 118 -22.15 3.58 -18.22
CA ASN A 118 -23.11 4.45 -18.89
C ASN A 118 -23.20 5.87 -18.29
N HIS A 119 -22.33 6.25 -17.34
CA HIS A 119 -22.43 7.55 -16.65
C HIS A 119 -21.15 8.39 -16.54
N LEU A 120 -20.07 8.07 -17.26
CA LEU A 120 -18.82 8.86 -17.18
C LEU A 120 -18.46 9.50 -18.52
N SER A 121 -19.07 10.65 -18.80
CA SER A 121 -18.63 11.58 -19.84
C SER A 121 -17.20 12.06 -19.58
N THR A 122 -16.37 12.07 -20.62
CA THR A 122 -14.98 12.55 -20.66
C THR A 122 -13.92 11.67 -19.96
N LEU A 123 -14.17 11.18 -18.75
CA LEU A 123 -13.23 10.29 -18.04
C LEU A 123 -13.14 8.90 -18.70
N ALA A 124 -14.27 8.33 -19.13
CA ALA A 124 -14.28 7.03 -19.80
C ALA A 124 -13.53 7.04 -21.14
N LEU A 125 -13.51 8.19 -21.85
CA LEU A 125 -12.78 8.36 -23.11
C LEU A 125 -11.25 8.41 -22.90
N SER A 126 -10.77 9.03 -21.81
CA SER A 126 -9.34 8.99 -21.45
C SER A 126 -8.90 7.64 -20.85
N MET A 127 -9.87 6.87 -20.33
CA MET A 127 -9.69 5.56 -19.70
C MET A 127 -9.93 4.34 -20.63
N ALA A 128 -10.40 4.55 -21.86
CA ALA A 128 -10.63 3.48 -22.86
C ALA A 128 -9.44 2.51 -23.08
N PRO A 129 -8.15 2.93 -23.07
CA PRO A 129 -7.02 2.01 -23.17
C PRO A 129 -6.69 1.26 -21.85
N PHE A 130 -7.45 1.48 -20.77
CA PHE A 130 -7.21 0.91 -19.43
C PHE A 130 -8.29 -0.09 -18.99
N LYS A 131 -9.01 -0.71 -19.95
CA LYS A 131 -10.03 -1.77 -19.77
C LYS A 131 -9.65 -2.94 -18.83
N HIS A 132 -8.39 -3.04 -18.41
CA HIS A 132 -7.87 -4.08 -17.51
C HIS A 132 -7.32 -3.53 -16.16
N ARG A 133 -7.56 -2.26 -15.81
CA ARG A 133 -6.96 -1.63 -14.61
C ARG A 133 -7.91 -0.93 -13.61
N PRO A 134 -9.18 -1.31 -13.45
CA PRO A 134 -10.06 -0.63 -12.50
C PRO A 134 -9.68 -0.82 -11.04
N SER A 135 -8.96 -1.88 -10.66
CA SER A 135 -8.55 -2.08 -9.26
C SER A 135 -7.58 -1.01 -8.76
N ALA A 136 -6.51 -0.72 -9.52
CA ALA A 136 -5.53 0.31 -9.15
C ALA A 136 -6.17 1.71 -9.07
N LEU A 137 -6.98 2.08 -10.08
CA LEU A 137 -7.67 3.37 -10.08
C LEU A 137 -8.72 3.49 -8.98
N ARG A 138 -9.40 2.38 -8.63
CA ARG A 138 -10.30 2.34 -7.48
C ARG A 138 -9.55 2.58 -6.18
N GLY A 139 -8.40 1.92 -5.98
CA GLY A 139 -7.54 2.15 -4.82
C GLY A 139 -7.07 3.60 -4.71
N MET A 140 -6.56 4.17 -5.80
CA MET A 140 -6.17 5.60 -5.86
C MET A 140 -7.34 6.54 -5.57
N ARG A 141 -8.52 6.27 -6.15
CA ARG A 141 -9.73 7.07 -5.89
C ARG A 141 -10.10 7.01 -4.42
N THR A 142 -10.17 5.82 -3.82
CA THR A 142 -10.51 5.65 -2.40
C THR A 142 -9.54 6.44 -1.52
N LEU A 143 -8.23 6.25 -1.70
CA LEU A 143 -7.21 6.95 -0.92
C LEU A 143 -7.29 8.48 -1.09
N ALA A 144 -7.49 8.97 -2.32
CA ALA A 144 -7.66 10.39 -2.59
C ALA A 144 -8.93 10.95 -1.94
N GLN A 145 -10.07 10.28 -2.11
CA GLN A 145 -11.36 10.69 -1.54
C GLN A 145 -11.30 10.75 -0.01
N GLU A 146 -10.77 9.71 0.64
CA GLU A 146 -10.67 9.66 2.10
C GLU A 146 -9.77 10.78 2.64
N ASN A 147 -8.63 11.03 2.00
CA ASN A 147 -7.69 12.07 2.45
C ASN A 147 -8.20 13.49 2.16
N PHE A 148 -8.89 13.72 1.03
CA PHE A 148 -9.54 15.00 0.74
C PHE A 148 -10.70 15.27 1.69
N ALA A 149 -11.56 14.28 1.93
CA ALA A 149 -12.67 14.38 2.87
C ALA A 149 -12.14 14.70 4.27
N ARG A 150 -11.05 14.04 4.69
CA ARG A 150 -10.42 14.31 5.98
C ARG A 150 -9.83 15.71 6.06
N TRP A 151 -9.02 16.13 5.10
CA TRP A 151 -8.47 17.49 5.07
C TRP A 151 -9.59 18.55 5.10
N THR A 152 -10.71 18.30 4.42
CA THR A 152 -11.85 19.21 4.39
C THR A 152 -12.66 19.23 5.70
N SER A 153 -12.69 18.12 6.44
CA SER A 153 -13.53 18.00 7.66
C SER A 153 -12.77 18.19 8.96
N ASP A 154 -11.48 17.88 9.02
CA ASP A 154 -10.66 17.87 10.23
C ASP A 154 -9.77 19.14 10.30
N PRO A 155 -10.06 20.10 11.20
CA PRO A 155 -9.25 21.31 11.35
C PRO A 155 -7.79 21.01 11.69
N LEU A 156 -7.52 19.96 12.49
CA LEU A 156 -6.17 19.62 12.90
C LEU A 156 -5.31 19.20 11.71
N VAL A 157 -5.90 18.48 10.75
CA VAL A 157 -5.21 18.12 9.49
C VAL A 157 -4.89 19.36 8.67
N ARG A 158 -5.81 20.34 8.59
CA ARG A 158 -5.58 21.60 7.85
C ARG A 158 -4.52 22.47 8.48
N ASP A 159 -4.44 22.48 9.80
CA ASP A 159 -3.40 23.22 10.52
C ASP A 159 -2.01 22.62 10.30
N CYS A 160 -1.93 21.32 9.96
CA CYS A 160 -0.66 20.62 9.74
C CYS A 160 -0.18 20.58 8.28
N ILE A 161 -1.08 20.61 7.30
CA ILE A 161 -0.72 20.58 5.88
C ILE A 161 -1.61 21.46 5.02
N THR A 162 -0.99 22.09 4.01
CA THR A 162 -1.74 22.78 2.97
C THR A 162 -2.37 21.81 1.97
N LEU A 163 -3.32 22.29 1.18
CA LEU A 163 -3.86 21.53 0.04
C LEU A 163 -2.77 21.14 -0.96
N THR A 164 -1.77 22.00 -1.16
CA THR A 164 -0.61 21.68 -2.02
C THR A 164 0.20 20.52 -1.46
N ASP A 165 0.39 20.46 -0.14
CA ASP A 165 1.08 19.35 0.51
C ASP A 165 0.28 18.05 0.40
N LEU A 166 -1.05 18.12 0.52
CA LEU A 166 -1.94 16.97 0.33
C LEU A 166 -1.79 16.36 -1.07
N VAL A 167 -1.83 17.19 -2.11
CA VAL A 167 -1.68 16.74 -3.51
C VAL A 167 -0.31 16.09 -3.73
N LYS A 168 0.77 16.71 -3.21
CA LYS A 168 2.12 16.15 -3.29
C LYS A 168 2.24 14.82 -2.58
N ARG A 169 1.65 14.70 -1.38
CA ARG A 169 1.64 13.45 -0.59
C ARG A 169 0.86 12.35 -1.30
N LEU A 170 -0.33 12.64 -1.84
CA LEU A 170 -1.10 11.65 -2.59
C LEU A 170 -0.31 11.13 -3.80
N TRP A 171 0.29 12.04 -4.58
CA TRP A 171 1.12 11.65 -5.72
C TRP A 171 2.29 10.76 -5.30
N SER A 172 3.04 11.17 -4.28
CA SER A 172 4.16 10.38 -3.77
C SER A 172 3.71 9.04 -3.19
N ALA A 173 2.57 8.98 -2.51
CA ALA A 173 2.00 7.74 -2.02
C ALA A 173 1.67 6.79 -3.18
N PHE A 174 1.10 7.30 -4.27
CA PHE A 174 0.82 6.50 -5.46
C PHE A 174 2.10 5.99 -6.13
N GLN A 175 3.19 6.75 -6.08
CA GLN A 175 4.51 6.24 -6.50
C GLN A 175 5.02 5.16 -5.55
N SER A 176 4.94 5.39 -4.23
CA SER A 176 5.38 4.45 -3.19
C SER A 176 4.61 3.13 -3.17
N LEU A 177 3.36 3.14 -3.64
CA LEU A 177 2.48 1.97 -3.79
C LEU A 177 2.57 1.31 -5.19
N GLY A 178 3.44 1.82 -6.07
CA GLY A 178 3.65 1.24 -7.41
C GLY A 178 2.57 1.55 -8.44
N TYR A 179 1.66 2.50 -8.14
CA TYR A 179 0.63 2.94 -9.08
C TYR A 179 1.20 3.84 -10.18
N LEU A 180 2.11 4.75 -9.81
CA LEU A 180 2.73 5.72 -10.71
C LEU A 180 4.23 5.46 -10.85
N PRO A 181 4.85 5.80 -12.01
CA PRO A 181 6.29 5.71 -12.14
C PRO A 181 6.97 6.67 -11.17
N THR A 182 8.01 6.20 -10.49
CA THR A 182 8.73 6.94 -9.44
C THR A 182 9.35 8.26 -9.89
N ARG A 183 9.58 8.44 -11.20
CA ARG A 183 10.22 9.65 -11.77
C ARG A 183 9.23 10.69 -12.30
N THR A 184 7.92 10.42 -12.23
CA THR A 184 6.91 11.38 -12.71
C THR A 184 6.69 12.48 -11.67
N ALA A 185 6.87 13.74 -12.07
CA ALA A 185 6.61 14.87 -11.18
C ALA A 185 5.10 15.15 -11.08
N VAL A 186 4.69 15.76 -9.97
CA VAL A 186 3.33 16.31 -9.84
C VAL A 186 3.14 17.38 -10.91
N PRO A 187 2.07 17.35 -11.71
CA PRO A 187 1.77 18.39 -12.67
C PRO A 187 1.71 19.77 -11.99
N PRO A 188 2.51 20.77 -12.42
CA PRO A 188 2.61 22.05 -11.72
C PRO A 188 1.28 22.78 -11.57
N TYR A 189 0.38 22.61 -12.54
CA TYR A 189 -0.93 23.26 -12.54
C TYR A 189 -1.89 22.70 -11.47
N LEU A 190 -1.60 21.53 -10.89
CA LEU A 190 -2.33 21.01 -9.73
C LEU A 190 -1.87 21.67 -8.43
N LEU A 191 -0.72 22.34 -8.43
CA LEU A 191 -0.16 23.00 -7.26
C LEU A 191 -0.66 24.45 -7.17
N GLY A 192 -0.90 24.94 -5.96
CA GLY A 192 -1.36 26.32 -5.73
C GLY A 192 -2.85 26.57 -6.02
N LYS A 193 -3.61 25.54 -6.40
CA LYS A 193 -5.07 25.59 -6.54
C LYS A 193 -5.78 25.71 -5.19
N THR A 194 -6.95 26.33 -5.17
CA THR A 194 -7.88 26.29 -4.03
C THR A 194 -8.71 25.01 -4.02
N ILE A 195 -9.45 24.75 -2.93
CA ILE A 195 -10.29 23.55 -2.80
C ILE A 195 -11.48 23.56 -3.78
N GLU A 196 -11.92 24.73 -4.23
CA GLU A 196 -12.95 24.90 -5.25
C GLU A 196 -12.42 24.59 -6.67
N GLU A 197 -11.10 24.73 -6.87
CA GLU A 197 -10.43 24.61 -8.17
C GLU A 197 -9.82 23.23 -8.44
N ILE A 198 -9.73 22.39 -7.41
CA ILE A 198 -9.20 21.03 -7.50
C ILE A 198 -10.15 20.01 -6.89
N ASN A 199 -10.35 18.90 -7.59
CA ASN A 199 -11.07 17.76 -7.06
C ASN A 199 -10.31 16.46 -7.34
N VAL A 200 -10.77 15.38 -6.70
CA VAL A 200 -10.14 14.06 -6.82
C VAL A 200 -10.08 13.58 -8.28
N GLU A 201 -11.12 13.81 -9.08
CA GLU A 201 -11.15 13.33 -10.46
C GLU A 201 -10.09 14.01 -11.33
N MET A 202 -9.79 15.29 -11.11
CA MET A 202 -8.68 15.97 -11.79
C MET A 202 -7.33 15.32 -11.49
N ILE A 203 -7.08 14.94 -10.23
CA ILE A 203 -5.86 14.24 -9.83
C ILE A 203 -5.80 12.85 -10.48
N LEU A 204 -6.92 12.14 -10.52
CA LEU A 204 -7.00 10.81 -11.13
C LEU A 204 -6.75 10.85 -12.64
N VAL A 205 -7.25 11.87 -13.35
CA VAL A 205 -6.92 12.06 -14.78
C VAL A 205 -5.42 12.16 -14.98
N GLU A 206 -4.74 12.97 -14.16
CA GLU A 206 -3.29 13.11 -14.24
C GLU A 206 -2.54 11.84 -13.86
N CYS A 207 -3.03 11.09 -12.87
CA CYS A 207 -2.50 9.77 -12.55
C CYS A 207 -2.61 8.82 -13.75
N VAL A 208 -3.75 8.83 -14.46
CA VAL A 208 -3.96 8.03 -15.68
C VAL A 208 -2.99 8.45 -16.78
N LEU A 209 -2.75 9.75 -16.98
CA LEU A 209 -1.77 10.25 -17.93
C LEU A 209 -0.34 9.84 -17.54
N ALA A 210 0.03 9.98 -16.26
CA ALA A 210 1.33 9.53 -15.74
C ALA A 210 1.53 8.02 -15.94
N MET A 211 0.51 7.19 -15.74
CA MET A 211 0.58 5.75 -16.02
C MET A 211 0.85 5.40 -17.49
N ARG A 212 0.61 6.31 -18.44
CA ARG A 212 0.97 6.07 -19.85
C ARG A 212 2.47 6.08 -20.06
N HIS A 213 3.21 6.77 -19.21
CA HIS A 213 4.67 6.90 -19.26
C HIS A 213 5.42 5.67 -18.74
N TRP A 214 4.71 4.65 -18.22
CA TRP A 214 5.34 3.36 -17.92
C TRP A 214 5.96 2.77 -19.18
N PRO A 215 7.29 2.48 -19.19
CA PRO A 215 7.96 1.91 -20.34
C PRO A 215 7.39 0.52 -20.67
N GLY A 216 7.60 0.09 -21.92
CA GLY A 216 7.17 -1.22 -22.41
C GLY A 216 6.01 -1.16 -23.42
N SER A 217 6.06 -2.05 -24.41
CA SER A 217 5.09 -2.11 -25.51
C SER A 217 3.83 -2.91 -25.18
N THR A 218 3.87 -3.79 -24.18
CA THR A 218 2.76 -4.70 -23.82
C THR A 218 2.22 -4.43 -22.42
N ALA A 219 0.96 -4.83 -22.18
CA ALA A 219 0.34 -4.74 -20.86
C ALA A 219 1.13 -5.52 -19.80
N ARG A 220 1.65 -6.71 -20.16
CA ARG A 220 2.45 -7.57 -19.30
C ARG A 220 3.81 -6.94 -18.95
N ALA A 221 4.51 -6.36 -19.92
CA ALA A 221 5.77 -5.66 -19.67
C ALA A 221 5.56 -4.48 -18.71
N LYS A 222 4.50 -3.69 -18.94
CA LYS A 222 4.13 -2.59 -18.04
C LYS A 222 3.77 -3.07 -16.64
N GLN A 223 3.12 -4.23 -16.51
CA GLN A 223 2.80 -4.81 -15.20
C GLN A 223 4.05 -5.24 -14.45
N TYR A 224 4.91 -6.01 -15.10
CA TYR A 224 6.19 -6.44 -14.53
C TYR A 224 7.03 -5.26 -14.03
N LEU A 225 7.13 -4.19 -14.83
CA LEU A 225 7.89 -2.99 -14.45
C LEU A 225 7.30 -2.29 -13.23
N ARG A 226 5.97 -2.21 -13.11
CA ARG A 226 5.30 -1.67 -11.92
C ARG A 226 5.61 -2.48 -10.67
N GLU A 227 5.42 -3.80 -10.76
CA GLU A 227 5.70 -4.72 -9.65
C GLU A 227 7.16 -4.65 -9.23
N ASN A 228 8.08 -4.54 -10.20
CA ASN A 228 9.50 -4.42 -9.92
C ASN A 228 9.87 -3.06 -9.28
N GLU A 229 9.32 -1.94 -9.78
CA GLU A 229 9.54 -0.63 -9.14
C GLU A 229 8.96 -0.59 -7.72
N PHE A 230 7.80 -1.20 -7.50
CA PHE A 230 7.21 -1.32 -6.16
C PHE A 230 8.11 -2.13 -5.23
N ARG A 231 8.56 -3.32 -5.65
CA ARG A 231 9.50 -4.15 -4.87
C ARG A 231 10.78 -3.41 -4.54
N ASN A 232 11.37 -2.71 -5.51
CA ASN A 232 12.56 -1.89 -5.29
C ASN A 232 12.31 -0.77 -4.28
N THR A 233 11.12 -0.17 -4.30
CA THR A 233 10.73 0.88 -3.35
C THR A 233 10.61 0.31 -1.93
N VAL A 234 9.97 -0.85 -1.78
CA VAL A 234 9.90 -1.57 -0.49
C VAL A 234 11.31 -1.90 -0.01
N ALA A 235 12.14 -2.55 -0.82
CA ALA A 235 13.50 -2.92 -0.46
C ALA A 235 14.33 -1.71 -0.01
N LYS A 236 14.27 -0.61 -0.77
CA LYS A 236 14.93 0.65 -0.44
C LYS A 236 14.44 1.24 0.89
N ALA A 237 13.16 1.12 1.22
CA ALA A 237 12.65 1.61 2.50
C ALA A 237 13.28 0.87 3.70
N TYR A 238 13.63 -0.40 3.52
CA TYR A 238 14.24 -1.22 4.55
C TYR A 238 15.77 -1.14 4.61
N THR A 239 16.46 -0.48 3.67
CA THR A 239 17.93 -0.35 3.73
C THR A 239 18.38 0.43 4.96
N ASN A 240 17.59 1.43 5.38
CA ASN A 240 17.89 2.28 6.53
C ASN A 240 17.39 1.72 7.86
N VAL A 241 16.84 0.50 7.86
CA VAL A 241 16.35 -0.17 9.08
C VAL A 241 17.50 -1.00 9.66
N GLY A 242 17.82 -0.73 10.92
CA GLY A 242 18.89 -1.43 11.64
C GLY A 242 18.62 -2.94 11.79
N THR A 243 19.69 -3.73 11.82
CA THR A 243 19.62 -5.20 11.92
C THR A 243 18.88 -5.68 13.16
N GLU A 244 19.10 -5.04 14.32
CA GLU A 244 18.39 -5.35 15.56
C GLU A 244 16.86 -5.17 15.41
N LEU A 245 16.43 -4.08 14.77
CA LEU A 245 15.02 -3.80 14.55
C LEU A 245 14.41 -4.81 13.58
N LEU A 246 15.13 -5.20 12.52
CA LEU A 246 14.70 -6.26 11.60
C LEU A 246 14.56 -7.61 12.30
N ALA A 247 15.50 -7.97 13.17
CA ALA A 247 15.44 -9.21 13.94
C ALA A 247 14.20 -9.24 14.85
N LYS A 248 13.87 -8.12 15.50
CA LYS A 248 12.64 -7.98 16.30
C LYS A 248 11.38 -8.14 15.45
N LEU A 249 11.35 -7.55 14.24
CA LEU A 249 10.23 -7.73 13.31
C LEU A 249 10.10 -9.18 12.84
N GLN A 250 11.22 -9.84 12.54
CA GLN A 250 11.25 -11.25 12.17
C GLN A 250 10.70 -12.15 13.29
N ALA A 251 11.07 -11.86 14.54
CA ALA A 251 10.52 -12.56 15.69
C ALA A 251 9.01 -12.31 15.86
N LEU A 252 8.57 -11.06 15.68
CA LEU A 252 7.16 -10.69 15.79
C LEU A 252 6.26 -11.36 14.73
N TYR A 253 6.78 -11.52 13.52
CA TYR A 253 6.07 -12.10 12.37
C TYR A 253 6.51 -13.54 12.04
N SER A 254 7.21 -14.22 12.95
CA SER A 254 7.83 -15.53 12.68
C SER A 254 6.83 -16.59 12.22
N GLU A 255 5.64 -16.59 12.83
CA GLU A 255 4.57 -17.52 12.49
C GLU A 255 3.99 -17.25 11.09
N ASP A 256 3.87 -15.98 10.69
CA ASP A 256 3.43 -15.63 9.33
C ASP A 256 4.45 -16.13 8.29
N PHE A 257 5.75 -15.91 8.53
CA PHE A 257 6.80 -16.40 7.64
C PHE A 257 6.75 -17.92 7.46
N GLN A 258 6.56 -18.66 8.55
CA GLN A 258 6.53 -20.12 8.52
C GLN A 258 5.23 -20.68 7.90
N THR A 259 4.08 -20.18 8.34
CA THR A 259 2.77 -20.75 7.98
C THR A 259 2.28 -20.33 6.59
N LEU A 260 2.72 -19.16 6.10
CA LEU A 260 2.30 -18.59 4.82
C LEU A 260 3.41 -18.64 3.75
N ASP A 261 4.52 -19.31 4.06
CA ASP A 261 5.66 -19.52 3.15
C ASP A 261 6.22 -18.18 2.61
N TYR A 262 6.45 -17.23 3.52
CA TYR A 262 7.20 -16.00 3.22
C TYR A 262 8.64 -16.12 3.71
N LYS A 263 9.58 -15.48 3.00
CA LYS A 263 10.99 -15.51 3.38
C LYS A 263 11.24 -14.45 4.45
N PRO A 264 11.76 -14.80 5.64
CA PRO A 264 12.10 -13.81 6.66
C PRO A 264 13.30 -12.94 6.24
N GLN A 265 14.12 -13.40 5.29
CA GLN A 265 15.24 -12.65 4.74
C GLN A 265 15.22 -12.75 3.21
N PRO A 266 14.37 -11.97 2.52
CA PRO A 266 14.31 -12.01 1.07
C PRO A 266 15.56 -11.33 0.46
N LEU A 267 16.10 -11.92 -0.60
CA LEU A 267 17.40 -11.54 -1.17
C LEU A 267 17.43 -10.08 -1.61
N ASP A 268 16.36 -9.60 -2.25
CA ASP A 268 16.23 -8.22 -2.72
C ASP A 268 16.27 -7.17 -1.60
N MET A 269 15.97 -7.54 -0.35
CA MET A 269 16.04 -6.66 0.81
C MET A 269 17.30 -6.85 1.68
N TYR A 270 17.93 -8.03 1.62
CA TYR A 270 19.04 -8.43 2.49
C TYR A 270 20.38 -8.60 1.76
N PHE A 271 20.43 -8.44 0.43
CA PHE A 271 21.64 -8.66 -0.38
C PHE A 271 22.90 -7.99 0.20
N GLU A 272 22.84 -6.68 0.47
CA GLU A 272 23.97 -5.91 1.02
C GLU A 272 24.38 -6.38 2.43
N ARG A 273 23.45 -6.96 3.20
CA ARG A 273 23.72 -7.45 4.56
C ARG A 273 24.42 -8.80 4.54
N TYR A 274 24.11 -9.65 3.55
CA TYR A 274 24.86 -10.88 3.34
C TYR A 274 26.32 -10.60 2.98
N LEU A 275 26.58 -9.53 2.22
CA LEU A 275 27.94 -9.14 1.86
C LEU A 275 28.75 -8.58 3.04
N SER A 276 28.10 -8.02 4.06
CA SER A 276 28.77 -7.46 5.24
C SER A 276 29.06 -8.47 6.35
N ASP A 277 28.35 -9.60 6.39
CA ASP A 277 28.57 -10.66 7.40
C ASP A 277 29.73 -11.61 7.01
N ASP A 278 30.19 -11.56 5.75
CA ASP A 278 31.34 -12.32 5.21
C ASP A 278 32.68 -11.53 5.28
N SER A 279 32.71 -10.37 5.94
CA SER A 279 33.88 -9.49 6.09
C SER A 279 34.21 -9.17 7.54
#